data_AF-A0A846D3K3-F1
#
_entry.id   AF-A0A846D3K3-F1
#
_cell.length_a   1.000
_cell.length_b   1.000
_cell.length_c   1.000
_cell.angle_alpha   90.00
_cell.angle_beta   90.00
_cell.angle_gamma   90.00
#
_symmetry.space_group_name_H-M   'P 1'
#
loop_
_entity.id
_entity.type
_entity.pdbx_description
1 polymer ?
#
loop_
_entity_poly.entity_id
_entity_poly.type
_entity_poly.pdbx_seq_one_letter_code
_entity_poly.pdbx_strand_id
1 'polypeptide(L)' 'MEHFTLITPDGKVFIDQENSLKKPYRSWMGYVGKRNNPQRPIIRGVWRGEYELKRGDRVVFQVAREVEVK' A
#
# COMPACT_ATOMS: atom_id res chain seq x y z
N MET A 1 3.45 14.17 -0.80
CA MET A 1 2.77 13.11 -1.58
C MET A 1 2.71 11.88 -0.70
N GLU A 2 1.67 11.09 -0.83
CA GLU A 2 1.64 9.76 -0.24
C GLU A 2 1.75 8.73 -1.35
N HIS A 3 2.43 7.63 -1.04
CA HIS A 3 2.66 6.55 -1.97
C HIS A 3 2.34 5.23 -1.29
N PHE A 4 1.50 4.43 -1.93
CA PHE A 4 1.16 3.08 -1.49
C PHE A 4 1.62 2.07 -2.53
N THR A 5 2.31 1.03 -2.05
CA THR A 5 2.67 -0.13 -2.87
C THR A 5 2.11 -1.38 -2.22
N LEU A 6 1.46 -2.25 -3.01
CA LEU A 6 1.05 -3.58 -2.57
C LEU A 6 1.70 -4.62 -3.47
N ILE A 7 2.52 -5.47 -2.88
CA ILE A 7 3.27 -6.53 -3.55
C ILE A 7 2.60 -7.87 -3.23
N THR A 8 2.35 -8.65 -4.29
CA THR A 8 1.76 -9.97 -4.21
C THR A 8 2.78 -11.03 -3.79
N PRO A 9 2.31 -12.22 -3.35
CA PRO A 9 3.17 -13.36 -3.03
C PRO A 9 4.10 -13.82 -4.16
N ASP A 10 3.75 -13.59 -5.43
CA ASP A 10 4.61 -13.87 -6.59
C ASP A 10 5.59 -12.72 -6.92
N GLY A 11 5.72 -11.74 -6.02
CA GLY A 11 6.66 -10.62 -6.12
C GLY A 11 6.23 -9.49 -7.07
N LYS A 12 5.00 -9.50 -7.57
CA LYS A 12 4.49 -8.48 -8.49
C LYS A 12 3.88 -7.31 -7.74
N VAL A 13 4.05 -6.11 -8.27
CA VAL A 13 3.34 -4.94 -7.77
C VAL A 13 1.89 -5.01 -8.27
N PHE A 14 0.95 -5.14 -7.32
CA PHE A 14 -0.48 -5.16 -7.58
C PHE A 14 -1.11 -3.77 -7.48
N ILE A 15 -0.64 -2.95 -6.55
CA ILE A 15 -1.03 -1.55 -6.41
C ILE A 15 0.24 -0.71 -6.36
N ASP A 16 0.25 0.37 -7.14
CA ASP A 16 1.23 1.44 -7.13
C ASP A 16 0.46 2.75 -7.26
N GLN A 17 0.23 3.43 -6.15
CA GLN A 17 -0.67 4.60 -6.10
C GLN A 17 0.00 5.77 -5.40
N GLU A 18 0.14 6.87 -6.13
CA GLU A 18 0.62 8.14 -5.61
C GLU A 18 -0.53 9.15 -5.53
N ASN A 19 -0.73 9.74 -4.35
CA ASN A 19 -1.73 10.79 -4.17
C ASN A 19 -1.09 12.12 -3.73
N SER A 20 -1.58 13.20 -4.33
CA SER A 20 -1.28 14.55 -3.89
C SER A 20 -2.16 14.94 -2.70
N LEU A 21 -1.52 15.48 -1.67
CA LEU A 21 -2.18 15.79 -0.40
C LEU A 21 -2.50 17.27 -0.39
N LYS A 22 -3.77 17.59 -0.65
CA LYS A 22 -4.21 18.97 -0.88
C LYS A 22 -4.27 19.82 0.39
N LYS A 23 -4.23 19.23 1.60
CA LYS A 23 -4.34 19.93 2.87
C LYS A 23 -3.62 19.17 4.01
N PRO A 24 -3.19 19.87 5.09
CA PRO A 24 -2.34 19.30 6.15
C PRO A 24 -3.08 18.50 7.25
N TYR A 25 -4.33 18.06 7.02
CA TYR A 25 -5.11 17.41 8.09
C TYR A 25 -4.51 16.07 8.56
N ARG A 26 -4.67 15.82 9.86
CA ARG A 26 -3.99 14.79 10.67
C ARG A 26 -4.48 13.34 10.47
N SER A 27 -5.44 13.09 9.58
CA SER A 27 -6.01 11.76 9.40
C SER A 27 -5.45 11.09 8.14
N TRP A 28 -4.31 10.42 8.31
CA TRP A 28 -3.52 9.75 7.26
C TRP A 28 -3.89 8.28 7.08
N MET A 29 -5.10 7.88 7.48
CA MET A 29 -5.54 6.48 7.42
C MET A 29 -5.99 6.11 6.01
N GLY A 30 -5.04 6.07 5.07
CA GLY A 30 -5.23 5.40 3.79
C GLY A 30 -4.96 3.90 3.92
N TYR A 31 -5.58 3.11 3.08
CA TYR A 31 -5.34 1.67 3.00
C TYR A 31 -5.32 1.22 1.55
N VAL A 32 -4.54 0.18 1.28
CA VAL A 32 -4.55 -0.56 0.02
C VAL A 32 -4.82 -2.02 0.31
N GLY A 33 -5.57 -2.66 -0.58
CA GLY A 33 -5.93 -4.07 -0.42
C GLY A 33 -6.51 -4.65 -1.69
N LYS A 34 -6.44 -5.97 -1.79
CA LYS A 34 -7.10 -6.74 -2.86
C LYS A 34 -8.42 -7.28 -2.33
N ARG A 35 -9.52 -7.00 -3.01
CA ARG A 35 -10.83 -7.59 -2.68
C ARG A 35 -10.84 -9.06 -3.07
N ASN A 36 -11.29 -9.93 -2.17
CA ASN A 36 -11.50 -11.34 -2.48
C ASN A 36 -12.85 -11.54 -3.17
N ASN A 37 -12.87 -12.00 -4.42
CA ASN A 37 -14.09 -12.37 -5.13
C ASN A 37 -13.86 -13.59 -6.04
N PRO A 38 -14.92 -14.32 -6.46
CA PRO A 38 -14.78 -15.56 -7.23
C PRO A 38 -14.00 -15.40 -8.55
N GLN A 39 -14.08 -14.23 -9.19
CA GLN A 39 -13.41 -13.95 -10.45
C GLN A 39 -11.93 -13.55 -10.26
N ARG A 40 -11.55 -13.06 -9.06
CA ARG A 40 -10.23 -12.55 -8.71
C ARG A 40 -9.90 -12.91 -7.26
N PRO A 41 -9.67 -14.20 -6.96
CA PRO A 41 -9.37 -14.63 -5.60
C PRO A 41 -8.07 -14.01 -5.09
N ILE A 42 -7.99 -13.79 -3.77
CA ILE A 42 -6.71 -13.51 -3.12
C ILE A 42 -5.85 -14.77 -3.22
N ILE A 43 -4.62 -14.59 -3.70
CA ILE A 43 -3.65 -15.68 -3.76
C ILE A 43 -2.99 -15.87 -2.39
N ARG A 44 -2.74 -17.13 -2.05
CA ARG A 44 -2.05 -17.52 -0.82
C ARG A 44 -0.58 -17.10 -0.84
N GLY A 45 -0.02 -16.96 0.35
CA GLY A 45 1.37 -16.57 0.57
C GLY A 45 1.51 -15.20 1.23
N VAL A 46 2.72 -14.66 1.22
CA VAL A 46 3.05 -13.40 1.90
C VAL A 46 2.74 -12.21 1.01
N TRP A 47 1.86 -11.34 1.49
CA TRP A 47 1.58 -10.05 0.88
C TRP A 47 2.38 -8.97 1.60
N ARG A 48 2.98 -8.05 0.84
CA ARG A 48 3.76 -6.93 1.41
C ARG A 48 3.14 -5.61 1.01
N GLY A 49 2.69 -4.85 2.00
CA GLY A 49 2.22 -3.48 1.85
C GLY A 49 3.30 -2.49 2.27
N GLU A 50 3.53 -1.49 1.45
CA GLU A 50 4.44 -0.38 1.74
C GLU A 50 3.68 0.94 1.66
N TYR A 51 4.02 1.84 2.56
CA TYR A 51 3.52 3.20 2.58
C TYR A 51 4.67 4.16 2.81
N GLU A 52 4.70 5.23 2.01
CA GLU A 52 5.64 6.31 2.14
C GLU A 52 4.91 7.66 2.12
N LEU A 53 5.33 8.56 3.01
CA LEU A 53 4.84 9.91 3.08
C LEU A 53 5.99 10.89 2.85
N LYS A 54 5.88 11.69 1.80
CA LYS A 54 6.82 12.75 1.43
C LYS A 54 6.25 14.16 1.64
N ARG A 55 7.11 15.11 2.02
CA ARG A 55 6.85 16.55 2.08
C ARG A 55 7.95 17.26 1.30
N GLY A 56 7.62 17.75 0.10
CA GLY A 56 8.64 18.07 -0.89
C GLY A 56 9.48 16.82 -1.15
N ASP A 57 10.80 16.97 -1.06
CA ASP A 57 11.76 15.88 -1.29
C ASP A 57 12.07 15.05 -0.03
N ARG A 58 11.47 15.39 1.12
CA ARG A 58 11.75 14.73 2.38
C ARG A 58 10.73 13.63 2.69
N VAL A 59 11.21 12.41 2.93
CA VAL A 59 10.42 11.33 3.54
C VAL A 59 10.20 11.66 5.02
N VAL A 60 8.94 11.75 5.43
CA VAL A 60 8.53 12.02 6.82
C VAL A 60 8.00 10.78 7.53
N PHE A 61 7.54 9.78 6.78
CA PHE A 61 7.08 8.52 7.34
C PHE A 61 7.23 7.41 6.29
N GLN A 62 7.64 6.23 6.75
CA GLN A 62 7.72 5.03 5.91
C GLN A 62 7.36 3.82 6.76
N VAL A 63 6.56 2.92 6.22
CA VAL A 63 6.24 1.64 6.85
C VAL A 63 6.13 0.56 5.80
N ALA A 64 6.67 -0.61 6.12
CA ALA A 64 6.42 -1.85 5.40
C ALA A 64 5.76 -2.84 6.36
N ARG A 65 4.78 -3.59 5.86
CA ARG A 65 4.15 -4.69 6.58
C ARG A 65 3.97 -5.89 5.68
N GLU A 66 4.17 -7.06 6.28
CA GLU A 66 3.92 -8.34 5.65
C GLU A 66 2.74 -9.03 6.33
N VAL A 67 1.90 -9.68 5.54
CA VAL A 67 0.73 -10.44 5.99
C VAL A 67 0.68 -11.76 5.23
N GLU A 68 0.67 -12.88 5.94
CA GLU A 68 0.53 -14.20 5.35
C GLU A 68 -0.95 -14.57 5.17
N VAL A 69 -1.34 -14.91 3.94
CA VAL A 69 -2.66 -15.45 3.61
C VAL A 69 -2.54 -16.97 3.44
N LYS A 70 -3.22 -17.72 4.31
CA LYS A 70 -3.23 -19.18 4.34
C LYS A 70 -4.38 -19.80 3.53
#